data_AF-A0A433BXE2-F1
#
_entry.id   AF-A0A433BXE2-F1
#
_cell.length_a   1.000
_cell.length_b   1.000
_cell.length_c   1.000
_cell.angle_alpha   90.00
_cell.angle_beta   90.00
_cell.angle_gamma   90.00
#
_symmetry.space_group_name_H-M   'P 1'
#
loop_
_entity.id
_entity.type
_entity.pdbx_description
1 polymer ?
#
loop_
_entity_poly.entity_id
_entity_poly.type
_entity_poly.pdbx_seq_one_letter_code
_entity_poly.pdbx_strand_id
1 'polypeptide(L)'
;MWLYDGKPEEMELVVRDANSDEGGYVVLLQLASGAIRILGTRYPVKYIGSWRTSTQRHDGSGLTRVLISKPHPRYEKIKRLLANSMVPASENEQACEVTVESIMSKAAHLFSIAPASNSNLAAASTQISK
;
A
#
# COMPACT_ATOMS: atom_id res chain seq x y z
N MET A 1 7.28 -5.06 4.90
CA MET A 1 7.27 -4.79 6.35
C MET A 1 6.98 -3.32 6.58
N TRP A 2 6.16 -2.97 7.58
CA TRP A 2 5.67 -1.61 7.85
C TRP A 2 6.62 -0.84 8.78
N LEU A 3 6.93 0.40 8.41
CA LEU A 3 7.69 1.38 9.20
C LEU A 3 6.77 2.19 10.11
N TYR A 4 5.56 2.48 9.64
CA TYR A 4 4.58 3.28 10.36
C TYR A 4 3.19 2.67 10.19
N ASP A 5 2.40 2.71 11.25
CA ASP A 5 1.01 2.29 11.30
C ASP A 5 0.31 3.11 12.38
N GLY A 6 -0.47 4.11 11.98
CA GLY A 6 -1.08 5.02 12.95
C GLY A 6 -1.85 6.16 12.30
N LYS A 7 -2.07 7.23 13.09
CA LYS A 7 -2.85 8.39 12.66
C LYS A 7 -2.08 9.29 11.70
N PRO A 8 -2.75 9.90 10.70
CA PRO A 8 -2.11 10.83 9.77
C PRO A 8 -1.25 11.94 10.41
N GLU A 9 -1.58 12.39 11.63
CA GLU A 9 -0.93 13.51 12.33
C GLU A 9 0.44 13.16 12.91
N GLU A 10 0.66 11.89 13.24
CA GLU A 10 1.87 11.45 13.95
C GLU A 10 2.94 10.93 12.97
N MET A 11 2.58 10.80 11.70
CA MET A 11 3.45 10.26 10.65
C MET A 11 4.74 11.06 10.48
N GLU A 12 4.68 12.39 10.59
CA GLU A 12 5.83 13.29 10.40
C GLU A 12 6.92 13.11 11.46
N LEU A 13 6.56 12.56 12.62
CA LEU A 13 7.50 12.29 13.71
C LEU A 13 8.36 11.03 13.46
N VAL A 14 7.91 10.15 12.56
CA VAL A 14 8.48 8.80 12.39
C VAL A 14 9.07 8.60 11.00
N VAL A 15 8.44 9.17 9.97
CA VAL A 15 8.74 8.83 8.58
C VAL A 15 9.50 9.97 7.89
N ARG A 16 10.77 9.71 7.56
CA ARG A 16 11.58 10.58 6.71
C ARG A 16 11.34 10.34 5.23
N ASP A 17 11.79 11.27 4.41
CA ASP A 17 11.89 11.06 2.97
C ASP A 17 12.89 9.93 2.65
N ALA A 18 12.56 9.14 1.62
CA ALA A 18 13.44 8.08 1.13
C ALA A 18 14.52 8.67 0.22
N ASN A 19 15.76 8.20 0.40
CA ASN A 19 16.84 8.53 -0.52
C ASN A 19 16.63 7.80 -1.86
N SER A 20 17.25 8.31 -2.93
CA SER A 20 17.06 7.77 -4.27
C SER A 20 17.53 6.32 -4.43
N ASP A 21 18.53 5.90 -3.65
CA ASP A 21 19.09 4.54 -3.60
C ASP A 21 18.20 3.55 -2.82
N GLU A 22 17.41 4.04 -1.86
CA GLU A 22 16.47 3.24 -1.07
C GLU A 22 15.16 2.94 -1.83
N GLY A 23 14.90 3.67 -2.91
CA GLY A 23 13.66 3.60 -3.67
C GLY A 23 12.57 4.47 -3.03
N GLY A 24 11.46 3.86 -2.62
CA GLY A 24 10.31 4.59 -2.05
C GLY A 24 9.40 3.70 -1.22
N TYR A 25 8.30 4.28 -0.77
CA TYR A 25 7.35 3.66 0.14
C TYR A 25 6.10 3.18 -0.59
N VAL A 26 5.57 2.03 -0.18
CA VAL A 26 4.17 1.69 -0.38
C VAL A 26 3.39 2.27 0.79
N VAL A 27 2.32 3.00 0.49
CA VAL A 27 1.47 3.66 1.48
C VAL A 27 0.05 3.12 1.37
N LEU A 28 -0.56 2.77 2.50
CA LEU A 28 -1.99 2.47 2.59
C LEU A 28 -2.68 3.57 3.37
N LEU A 29 -3.82 4.02 2.83
CA LEU A 29 -4.70 4.98 3.46
C LEU A 29 -6.01 4.27 3.78
N GLN A 30 -6.35 4.18 5.06
CA GLN A 30 -7.68 3.72 5.49
C GLN A 30 -8.57 4.92 5.73
N LEU A 31 -9.74 4.91 5.10
CA LEU A 31 -10.77 5.94 5.22
C LEU A 31 -11.74 5.60 6.37
N ALA A 32 -12.49 6.57 6.90
CA ALA A 32 -13.52 6.24 7.91
C ALA A 32 -14.66 5.37 7.35
N SER A 33 -14.83 5.32 6.03
CA SER A 33 -15.76 4.41 5.35
C SER A 33 -15.29 2.95 5.37
N GLY A 34 -14.07 2.67 5.82
CA GLY A 34 -13.43 1.36 5.72
C GLY A 34 -12.72 1.12 4.38
N ALA A 35 -12.93 1.99 3.39
CA ALA A 35 -12.23 1.89 2.11
C ALA A 35 -10.71 2.08 2.27
N ILE A 36 -9.95 1.38 1.44
CA ILE A 36 -8.48 1.40 1.47
C ILE A 36 -7.95 1.90 0.12
N ARG A 37 -7.04 2.88 0.15
CA ARG A 37 -6.32 3.36 -1.04
C ARG A 37 -4.85 3.00 -0.92
N ILE A 38 -4.25 2.54 -2.02
CA ILE A 38 -2.80 2.26 -2.11
C ILE A 38 -2.10 3.35 -2.92
N LEU A 39 -1.01 3.89 -2.37
CA LEU A 39 -0.17 4.89 -2.99
C LEU A 39 1.30 4.46 -2.98
N GLY A 40 2.11 5.19 -3.76
CA GLY A 40 3.55 5.05 -3.78
C GLY A 40 4.19 6.43 -3.77
N THR A 41 5.19 6.64 -2.93
CA THR A 41 5.91 7.91 -2.87
C THR A 41 7.28 7.77 -2.20
N ARG A 42 8.18 8.70 -2.49
CA ARG A 42 9.43 8.89 -1.74
C ARG A 42 9.29 9.94 -0.62
N TYR A 43 8.22 10.75 -0.69
CA TYR A 43 8.05 11.96 0.11
C TYR A 43 6.73 11.93 0.90
N PRO A 44 6.52 10.95 1.80
CA PRO A 44 5.21 10.75 2.43
C PRO A 44 4.73 11.98 3.20
N VAL A 45 5.61 12.63 3.96
CA VAL A 45 5.31 13.85 4.73
C VAL A 45 4.82 14.98 3.83
N LYS A 46 5.47 15.18 2.67
CA LYS A 46 5.08 16.23 1.70
C LYS A 46 3.65 16.08 1.19
N TYR A 47 3.12 14.84 1.12
CA TYR A 47 1.83 14.57 0.50
C TYR A 47 0.68 14.35 1.49
N ILE A 48 0.93 14.27 2.81
CA ILE A 48 -0.11 13.93 3.80
C ILE A 48 -1.30 14.90 3.78
N GLY A 49 -1.03 16.21 3.68
CA GLY A 49 -2.08 17.22 3.59
C GLY A 49 -2.91 17.09 2.30
N SER A 50 -2.26 16.75 1.18
CA SER A 50 -2.93 16.49 -0.09
C SER A 50 -3.81 15.23 0.00
N TRP A 51 -3.34 14.16 0.64
CA TRP A 51 -4.12 12.95 0.84
C TRP A 51 -5.35 13.18 1.71
N ARG A 52 -5.22 13.92 2.82
CA ARG A 52 -6.38 14.29 3.66
C ARG A 52 -7.40 15.11 2.88
N THR A 53 -6.94 16.12 2.16
CA THR A 53 -7.83 16.98 1.36
C THR A 53 -8.52 16.19 0.26
N SER A 54 -7.79 15.31 -0.44
CA SER A 54 -8.32 14.47 -1.52
C SER A 54 -9.35 13.46 -1.00
N THR A 55 -9.04 12.76 0.08
CA THR A 55 -9.95 11.79 0.70
C THR A 55 -11.23 12.44 1.23
N GLN A 56 -11.13 13.63 1.81
CA GLN A 56 -12.29 14.40 2.24
C GLN A 56 -13.15 14.86 1.06
N ARG A 57 -12.55 15.34 -0.04
CA ARG A 57 -13.28 15.85 -1.21
C ARG A 57 -13.96 14.76 -2.03
N HIS A 58 -13.32 13.59 -2.15
CA HIS A 58 -13.79 12.56 -3.08
C HIS A 58 -14.56 11.42 -2.42
N ASP A 59 -14.23 11.06 -1.17
CA ASP A 59 -14.87 9.93 -0.49
C ASP A 59 -15.74 10.37 0.70
N GLY A 60 -15.69 11.66 1.07
CA GLY A 60 -16.40 12.23 2.23
C GLY A 60 -15.99 11.66 3.59
N SER A 61 -15.16 10.60 3.61
CA SER A 61 -14.98 9.74 4.77
C SER A 61 -13.76 10.10 5.61
N GLY A 62 -12.91 11.03 5.18
CA GLY A 62 -11.73 11.44 5.96
C GLY A 62 -10.71 10.31 6.13
N LEU A 63 -9.46 10.68 6.35
CA LEU A 63 -8.36 9.74 6.50
C LEU A 63 -8.18 9.37 7.99
N THR A 64 -8.34 8.09 8.34
CA THR A 64 -8.33 7.65 9.75
C THR A 64 -7.05 6.93 10.16
N ARG A 65 -6.40 6.22 9.24
CA ARG A 65 -5.17 5.47 9.49
C ARG A 65 -4.28 5.47 8.26
N VAL A 66 -2.97 5.54 8.49
CA VAL A 66 -1.93 5.49 7.46
C VAL A 66 -0.94 4.41 7.82
N LEU A 67 -0.62 3.60 6.82
CA LEU A 67 0.42 2.58 6.92
C LEU A 67 1.50 2.87 5.89
N ILE A 68 2.75 2.88 6.31
CA ILE A 68 3.89 3.14 5.43
C ILE A 68 4.86 1.99 5.54
N SER A 69 5.24 1.41 4.40
CA SER A 69 6.22 0.34 4.35
C SER A 69 7.61 0.84 4.77
N LYS A 70 8.57 -0.07 4.96
CA LYS A 70 9.99 0.29 4.79
C LYS A 70 10.25 0.71 3.34
N PRO A 71 11.23 1.59 3.08
CA PRO A 71 11.54 1.98 1.71
C PRO A 71 12.06 0.77 0.93
N HIS A 72 11.71 0.70 -0.35
CA HIS A 72 12.07 -0.43 -1.21
C HIS A 72 12.30 0.02 -2.66
N PRO A 73 13.36 -0.47 -3.34
CA PRO A 73 13.66 -0.12 -4.74
C PRO A 73 12.51 -0.42 -5.71
N ARG A 74 11.67 -1.41 -5.40
CA ARG A 74 10.55 -1.86 -6.26
C ARG A 74 9.16 -1.45 -5.74
N TYR A 75 9.06 -0.44 -4.88
CA TYR A 75 7.80 -0.04 -4.27
C TYR A 75 6.67 0.19 -5.29
N GLU A 76 6.97 0.77 -6.46
CA GLU A 76 5.99 0.95 -7.54
C GLU A 76 5.45 -0.37 -8.09
N LYS A 77 6.31 -1.38 -8.28
CA LYS A 77 5.88 -2.71 -8.75
C LYS A 77 5.05 -3.41 -7.68
N ILE A 78 5.48 -3.35 -6.42
CA ILE A 78 4.76 -3.94 -5.29
C ILE A 78 3.38 -3.27 -5.14
N LYS A 79 3.30 -1.94 -5.19
CA LYS A 79 2.05 -1.18 -5.19
C LYS A 79 1.08 -1.67 -6.26
N ARG A 80 1.54 -1.83 -7.50
CA ARG A 80 0.70 -2.32 -8.61
C ARG A 80 0.18 -3.73 -8.36
N LEU A 81 1.02 -4.63 -7.88
CA LEU A 81 0.62 -6.01 -7.56
C LEU A 81 -0.41 -6.05 -6.42
N LEU A 82 -0.22 -5.22 -5.39
CA LEU A 82 -1.20 -5.09 -4.32
C LEU A 82 -2.53 -4.55 -4.84
N ALA A 83 -2.51 -3.48 -5.66
CA ALA A 83 -3.72 -2.91 -6.23
C ALA A 83 -4.47 -3.91 -7.13
N ASN A 84 -3.76 -4.66 -7.98
CA ASN A 84 -4.36 -5.69 -8.82
C ASN A 84 -4.97 -6.82 -7.99
N SER A 85 -4.39 -7.15 -6.83
CA SER A 85 -4.90 -8.20 -5.94
C SER A 85 -6.16 -7.80 -5.16
N MET A 86 -6.58 -6.53 -5.25
CA MET A 86 -7.82 -6.01 -4.67
C MET A 86 -8.98 -5.97 -5.67
N VAL A 87 -8.70 -6.14 -6.96
CA VAL A 87 -9.75 -6.22 -7.98
C VAL A 87 -10.34 -7.62 -7.91
N PRO A 88 -11.65 -7.79 -7.70
CA PRO A 88 -12.28 -9.11 -7.68
C PRO A 88 -12.06 -9.80 -9.03
N ALA A 89 -11.69 -11.09 -9.01
CA ALA A 89 -11.33 -11.83 -10.21
C ALA A 89 -12.54 -12.15 -11.12
N SER A 90 -13.76 -12.09 -10.59
CA SER A 90 -15.02 -12.21 -11.36
C SER A 90 -16.21 -11.61 -10.60
N GLU A 91 -17.30 -11.32 -11.32
CA GLU A 91 -18.58 -10.83 -10.76
C GLU A 91 -19.28 -11.83 -9.81
N ASN A 92 -18.80 -13.08 -9.74
CA ASN A 92 -19.44 -14.19 -9.01
C ASN A 92 -18.67 -14.68 -7.78
N GLU A 93 -17.45 -14.19 -7.55
CA GLU A 93 -16.76 -14.45 -6.29
C GLU A 93 -17.20 -13.38 -5.29
N GLN A 94 -17.82 -13.80 -4.18
CA GLN A 94 -18.13 -12.94 -3.03
C GLN A 94 -16.97 -11.96 -2.86
N ALA A 95 -17.26 -10.66 -2.98
CA ALA A 95 -16.27 -9.60 -2.78
C ALA A 95 -15.58 -9.85 -1.44
N CYS A 96 -14.40 -10.45 -1.49
CA CYS A 96 -13.63 -10.74 -0.30
C CYS A 96 -13.30 -9.38 0.29
N GLU A 97 -13.94 -9.04 1.40
CA GLU A 97 -13.90 -7.71 1.99
C GLU A 97 -12.43 -7.36 2.20
N VAL A 98 -11.93 -6.39 1.42
CA VAL A 98 -10.50 -6.08 1.38
C VAL A 98 -10.14 -5.42 2.71
N THR A 99 -9.63 -6.21 3.65
CA THR A 99 -9.19 -5.73 4.96
C THR A 99 -7.71 -5.30 4.93
N VAL A 100 -7.32 -4.42 5.85
CA VAL A 100 -5.92 -3.99 6.01
C VAL A 100 -5.01 -5.19 6.23
N GLU A 101 -5.46 -6.16 7.03
CA GLU A 101 -4.73 -7.37 7.41
C GLU A 101 -4.44 -8.25 6.19
N SER A 102 -5.41 -8.40 5.28
CA SER A 102 -5.21 -9.16 4.03
C SER A 102 -4.13 -8.52 3.15
N ILE A 103 -4.11 -7.18 3.08
CA ILE A 103 -3.12 -6.42 2.31
C ILE A 103 -1.75 -6.51 2.98
N MET A 104 -1.69 -6.40 4.30
CA MET A 104 -0.45 -6.55 5.06
C MET A 104 0.19 -7.91 4.81
N SER A 105 -0.59 -8.99 4.82
CA SER A 105 -0.12 -10.34 4.56
C SER A 105 0.44 -10.48 3.13
N LYS A 106 -0.30 -10.03 2.13
CA LYS A 106 0.16 -10.01 0.73
C LYS A 106 1.42 -9.15 0.54
N ALA A 107 1.46 -7.98 1.18
CA ALA A 107 2.64 -7.12 1.14
C ALA A 107 3.83 -7.82 1.78
N ALA A 108 3.69 -8.48 2.93
CA ALA A 108 4.77 -9.23 3.56
C ALA A 108 5.39 -10.26 2.60
N HIS A 109 4.55 -10.97 1.85
CA HIS A 109 5.00 -11.90 0.79
C HIS A 109 5.71 -11.17 -0.36
N LEU A 110 5.12 -10.12 -0.93
CA LEU A 110 5.71 -9.40 -2.07
C LEU A 110 7.04 -8.72 -1.73
N PHE A 111 7.21 -8.27 -0.48
CA PHE A 111 8.46 -7.70 0.01
C PHE A 111 9.50 -8.77 0.38
N SER A 112 9.12 -10.03 0.61
CA SER A 112 10.06 -11.12 0.90
C SER A 112 10.64 -11.77 -0.36
N ILE A 113 10.00 -11.57 -1.52
CA ILE A 113 10.55 -12.00 -2.81
C ILE A 113 11.82 -11.18 -3.08
N ALA A 114 12.98 -11.83 -2.94
CA ALA A 114 14.28 -11.21 -3.11
C ALA A 114 14.39 -10.44 -4.44
N PRO A 115 15.17 -9.36 -4.49
CA PRO A 115 15.37 -8.58 -5.71
C PRO A 115 16.01 -9.36 -6.87
N ALA A 116 16.37 -10.64 -6.72
CA ALA A 116 17.19 -11.37 -7.68
C ALA A 116 16.46 -11.97 -8.90
N SER A 117 15.13 -11.98 -9.00
CA SER A 117 14.49 -12.65 -10.14
C SER A 117 13.15 -12.03 -10.53
N ASN A 118 13.14 -11.29 -11.65
CA ASN A 118 11.91 -10.85 -12.30
C ASN A 118 10.99 -12.02 -12.69
N SER A 119 11.53 -13.25 -12.81
CA SER A 119 10.81 -14.49 -13.06
C SER A 119 9.96 -14.98 -11.89
N ASN A 120 10.39 -14.80 -10.63
CA ASN A 120 9.65 -15.29 -9.46
C ASN A 120 8.44 -14.41 -9.09
N LEU A 121 8.49 -13.11 -9.43
CA LEU A 121 7.39 -12.17 -9.22
C LEU A 121 6.21 -12.41 -10.19
N ALA A 122 6.46 -12.95 -11.37
CA ALA A 122 5.39 -13.35 -12.29
C ALA A 122 4.71 -14.64 -11.83
N ALA A 123 5.49 -15.61 -11.34
CA ALA A 123 4.98 -16.88 -10.82
C ALA A 123 4.10 -16.71 -9.56
N ALA A 124 4.45 -15.75 -8.68
CA ALA A 124 3.64 -15.44 -7.49
C ALA A 124 2.26 -14.84 -7.84
N SER A 125 2.15 -14.11 -8.95
CA SER A 125 0.85 -13.63 -9.45
C SER A 125 -0.02 -14.76 -10.01
N THR A 126 0.57 -15.84 -10.54
CA THR A 126 -0.16 -16.95 -11.18
C THR A 126 -0.59 -18.03 -10.19
N GLN A 127 0.10 -18.19 -9.06
CA GLN A 127 -0.25 -19.19 -8.03
C GLN A 127 -1.42 -18.79 -7.13
N ILE A 128 -1.89 -17.54 -7.21
CA ILE A 128 -2.96 -17.00 -6.36
C ILE A 128 -4.32 -17.00 -7.10
N SER A 129 -4.36 -17.38 -8.38
CA SER A 129 -5.58 -17.52 -9.20
C SER A 129 -6.02 -18.98 -9.39
N LYS A 130 -5.72 -19.87 -8.44
CA LYS A 130 -6.26 -21.24 -8.41
C LYS A 130 -6.86 -21.55 -7.05
#